data_AF-A0A947WAM2-F1
#
_entry.id   AF-A0A947WAM2-F1
#
_cell.length_a   1.000
_cell.length_b   1.000
_cell.length_c   1.000
_cell.angle_alpha   90.00
_cell.angle_beta   90.00
_cell.angle_gamma   90.00
#
_symmetry.space_group_name_H-M   'P 1'
#
loop_
_entity.id
_entity.type
_entity.pdbx_description
1 polymer ?
#
loop_
_entity_poly.entity_id
_entity_poly.type
_entity_poly.pdbx_seq_one_letter_code
_entity_poly.pdbx_strand_id
1 'polypeptide(L)' 'MKKIDLKNKTNKDLDKSLADARNGLREFRFGLSGSKTKDIKKGRALRKETARVLTELNSRVKSS' A
#
# COMPACT_ATOMS: atom_id res chain seq x y z
N MET A 1 -2.70 13.89 4.86
CA MET A 1 -1.98 12.63 4.54
C MET A 1 -0.64 13.02 3.92
N LYS A 2 0.47 12.88 4.67
CA LYS A 2 1.81 13.26 4.18
C LYS A 2 2.11 12.52 2.86
N LYS A 3 2.73 13.22 1.91
CA LYS A 3 3.31 12.61 0.71
C LYS A 3 4.34 11.60 1.22
N ILE A 4 4.07 10.31 1.01
CA ILE A 4 5.09 9.29 1.22
C ILE A 4 6.05 9.51 0.05
N ASP A 5 7.29 9.88 0.36
CA ASP A 5 8.29 10.17 -0.66
C ASP A 5 8.80 8.84 -1.22
N LEU A 6 8.05 8.30 -2.18
CA LEU A 6 8.35 7.03 -2.84
C LEU A 6 9.51 7.16 -3.84
N LYS A 7 9.88 8.39 -4.20
CA LYS A 7 10.94 8.69 -5.17
C LYS A 7 12.32 8.27 -4.68
N ASN A 8 12.59 8.44 -3.38
CA ASN A 8 13.89 8.11 -2.79
C ASN A 8 14.06 6.61 -2.47
N LYS A 9 13.00 5.80 -2.63
CA LYS A 9 13.06 4.35 -2.37
C LYS A 9 13.61 3.61 -3.58
N THR A 10 14.39 2.57 -3.31
CA THR A 10 14.82 1.64 -4.36
C THR A 10 13.63 0.80 -4.85
N ASN A 11 13.72 0.20 -6.04
CA ASN A 11 12.66 -0.69 -6.54
C ASN A 11 12.39 -1.85 -5.56
N LYS A 12 13.45 -2.38 -4.93
CA LYS A 12 13.34 -3.46 -3.93
C LYS A 12 12.57 -3.01 -2.67
N ASP A 13 12.78 -1.77 -2.22
CA ASP A 13 12.05 -1.21 -1.08
C ASP A 13 10.58 -0.92 -1.42
N LEU A 14 10.30 -0.54 -2.68
CA LEU A 14 8.93 -0.38 -3.19
C LEU A 14 8.22 -1.74 -3.24
N ASP A 15 8.87 -2.80 -3.73
CA ASP A 15 8.31 -4.15 -3.74
C ASP A 15 8.04 -4.68 -2.33
N LYS A 16 8.96 -4.44 -1.40
CA LYS A 16 8.75 -4.79 0.01
C LYS A 16 7.56 -4.03 0.61
N SER A 17 7.50 -2.71 0.39
CA SER A 17 6.38 -1.87 0.84
C SER A 17 5.04 -2.34 0.23
N LEU A 18 5.06 -2.80 -1.02
CA LEU A 18 3.88 -3.35 -1.70
C LEU A 18 3.41 -4.66 -1.07
N ALA A 19 4.35 -5.56 -0.74
CA ALA A 19 4.05 -6.82 -0.05
C ALA A 19 3.46 -6.56 1.34
N ASP A 20 4.07 -5.66 2.11
CA ASP A 20 3.60 -5.28 3.45
C ASP A 20 2.19 -4.67 3.41
N ALA A 21 1.93 -3.76 2.47
CA ALA A 21 0.61 -3.13 2.31
C ALA A 21 -0.48 -4.15 1.90
N ARG A 22 -0.14 -5.13 1.04
CA ARG A 22 -1.04 -6.22 0.64
C ARG A 22 -1.34 -7.18 1.79
N ASN A 23 -0.34 -7.54 2.58
CA ASN A 23 -0.49 -8.36 3.78
C ASN A 23 -1.36 -7.66 4.81
N GLY A 24 -1.11 -6.38 5.10
CA GLY A 24 -1.95 -5.58 5.99
C GLY A 24 -3.40 -5.47 5.49
N LEU A 25 -3.63 -5.41 4.17
CA LEU A 25 -4.98 -5.46 3.61
C LEU A 25 -5.66 -6.82 3.79
N ARG A 26 -4.91 -7.91 3.69
CA ARG A 26 -5.41 -9.27 3.89
C ARG A 26 -5.80 -9.47 5.35
N GLU A 27 -4.95 -9.11 6.29
CA GLU A 27 -5.25 -9.11 7.72
C GLU A 27 -6.45 -8.23 8.05
N PHE A 28 -6.52 -7.03 7.47
CA PHE A 28 -7.65 -6.13 7.65
C PHE A 28 -8.97 -6.76 7.15
N ARG A 29 -8.95 -7.46 6.00
CA ARG A 29 -10.11 -8.18 5.48
C ARG A 29 -10.53 -9.36 6.36
N PHE A 30 -9.57 -10.13 6.89
CA PHE A 30 -9.89 -11.21 7.82
C PHE A 30 -10.45 -10.68 9.15
N GLY A 31 -9.86 -9.61 9.70
CA GLY A 31 -10.37 -8.96 10.91
C GLY A 31 -11.76 -8.33 10.73
N LEU A 32 -12.09 -7.90 9.52
CA LEU A 32 -13.43 -7.42 9.13
C LEU A 32 -14.50 -8.52 9.17
N SER A 33 -14.13 -9.77 8.90
CA SER A 33 -15.07 -10.90 8.77
C SER A 33 -15.70 -11.35 10.09
N GLY A 34 -15.29 -10.78 11.24
CA GLY A 34 -15.74 -11.24 12.57
C GLY A 34 -16.26 -10.17 13.53
N SER A 35 -16.08 -8.88 13.25
CA SER A 35 -16.58 -7.81 14.14
C SER A 35 -16.68 -6.44 13.46
N LYS A 36 -17.43 -5.52 14.08
CA LYS A 36 -17.61 -4.13 13.65
C LYS A 36 -16.27 -3.37 13.77
N THR A 37 -15.39 -3.53 12.78
CA THR A 37 -14.06 -2.89 12.77
C THR A 37 -14.18 -1.37 12.87
N LYS A 38 -13.63 -0.81 13.94
CA LYS A 38 -13.66 0.63 14.26
C LYS A 38 -12.81 1.47 13.29
N ASP A 39 -11.81 0.86 12.63
CA ASP A 39 -10.82 1.54 11.80
C ASP A 39 -10.94 1.30 10.28
N ILE A 40 -12.13 1.56 9.73
CA ILE A 40 -12.39 1.53 8.27
C ILE A 40 -11.40 2.42 7.50
N LYS A 41 -10.95 3.51 8.13
CA LYS A 41 -9.95 4.44 7.57
C LYS A 41 -8.62 3.75 7.27
N LYS A 42 -8.22 2.74 8.07
CA LYS A 42 -6.96 2.00 7.88
C LYS A 42 -6.99 1.20 6.58
N GLY A 43 -8.10 0.52 6.28
CA GLY A 43 -8.29 -0.18 5.01
C GLY A 43 -8.19 0.75 3.80
N ARG A 44 -8.81 1.93 3.87
CA ARG A 44 -8.72 2.94 2.79
C ARG A 44 -7.29 3.47 2.62
N ALA A 45 -6.56 3.67 3.72
CA ALA A 45 -5.16 4.11 3.69
C ALA A 45 -4.27 3.08 3.00
N LEU A 46 -4.37 1.80 3.36
CA LEU A 46 -3.58 0.71 2.78
C LEU A 46 -3.84 0.52 1.27
N ARG A 47 -5.10 0.65 0.82
CA ARG A 47 -5.43 0.64 -0.62
C ARG A 47 -4.77 1.79 -1.36
N LYS A 48 -4.78 2.99 -0.77
CA LYS A 48 -4.18 4.19 -1.36
C LYS A 48 -2.66 4.09 -1.40
N GLU A 49 -2.04 3.50 -0.39
CA GLU A 49 -0.60 3.22 -0.37
C GLU A 49 -0.21 2.22 -1.45
N THR A 50 -0.94 1.10 -1.57
CA THR A 50 -0.76 0.10 -2.63
C THR A 50 -0.81 0.75 -4.02
N ALA A 51 -1.83 1.59 -4.28
CA ALA A 51 -1.99 2.29 -5.56
C ALA A 51 -0.79 3.20 -5.86
N ARG A 52 -0.32 3.98 -4.88
CA ARG A 52 0.82 4.89 -5.05
C ARG A 52 2.11 4.16 -5.38
N VAL A 53 2.39 3.04 -4.70
CA VAL A 53 3.58 2.22 -4.95
C VAL A 53 3.53 1.63 -6.36
N LEU A 54 2.38 1.10 -6.78
CA LEU A 54 2.20 0.60 -8.15
C LEU A 54 2.34 1.70 -9.21
N THR A 55 1.83 2.91 -8.95
CA THR A 55 2.00 4.05 -9.86
C THR A 55 3.48 4.42 -10.02
N GLU A 56 4.23 4.48 -8.92
CA GLU A 56 5.66 4.76 -8.95
C GLU A 56 6.42 3.68 -9.72
N LEU A 57 6.20 2.40 -9.42
CA LEU A 57 6.82 1.28 -10.14
C LEU A 57 6.52 1.33 -11.63
N ASN A 58 5.25 1.54 -12.02
CA ASN A 58 4.88 1.65 -13.43
C ASN A 58 5.48 2.89 -14.11
N SER A 59 5.61 4.01 -13.39
CA SER A 59 6.25 5.21 -13.94
C SER A 59 7.73 4.99 -14.25
N ARG A 60 8.44 4.22 -13.41
CA ARG A 60 9.85 3.84 -13.63
C ARG A 60 10.03 2.90 -14.82
N VAL A 61 9.11 1.95 -15.00
CA VAL A 61 9.11 1.03 -16.15
C VAL A 61 8.83 1.78 -17.44
N LYS A 62 7.86 2.71 -17.45
CA LYS A 62 7.46 3.46 -18.65
C LYS A 62 8.48 4.53 -19.07
N SER A 63 9.35 4.97 -18.16
CA SER A 63 10.42 5.93 -18.45
C SER A 63 11.74 5.28 -18.89
N SER A 64 11.79 3.94 -18.96
CA SER A 64 12.92 3.16 -19.49
C SER A 64 12.62 2.74 -20.93
#